data_AF-A0A7R9F4P3-F1
#
_entry.id   AF-A0A7R9F4P3-F1
#
_cell.length_a   1.000
_cell.length_b   1.000
_cell.length_c   1.000
_cell.angle_alpha   90.00
_cell.angle_beta   90.00
_cell.angle_gamma   90.00
#
_symmetry.space_group_name_H-M   'P 1'
#
loop_
_entity.id
_entity.type
_entity.pdbx_description
1 polymer ?
#
loop_
_entity_poly.entity_id
_entity_poly.type
_entity_poly.pdbx_seq_one_letter_code
_entity_poly.pdbx_strand_id
1 'polypeptide(L)'
;MPSQEVATSKVVVHPLVLLSVVDHFTRMGKIGNQKRVVGVLLGSWRAKGILDVSNSFAVPFDEDDKDKSVWFLDHDYLENMYGMFKKVNAREKIVGWYHTGPKLHQNDVAINELVRRYSTNSVLVIIDAEPKDLGLPTEAYRAVEEVHDDGSPTSKTFEHVPSEIGAEEAEEVGVEHLLRDIKDTTVGTLSQRITNQLLGLKGLHSQIREIRNYLSQVVQSKLPINHQIIYQLQDIFNLLPDINQGNFVDSLYVKTNDQMLVVYLAALIRSIIALHNLINNKLTNRDAEKKEGKKDDVKKDDVKKEDAKDKDKKEEKSKEEVKEDKKK
;
A
#
# COMPACT_ATOMS: atom_id res chain seq x y z
N MET A 1 21.74 34.71 8.37
CA MET A 1 22.22 33.91 7.23
C MET A 1 21.00 33.50 6.43
N PRO A 2 20.98 33.70 5.10
CA PRO A 2 19.82 33.32 4.32
C PRO A 2 19.74 31.79 4.36
N SER A 3 18.64 31.29 4.90
CA SER A 3 18.28 29.88 4.95
C SER A 3 18.38 29.33 3.54
N GLN A 4 19.32 28.42 3.28
CA GLN A 4 19.32 27.68 2.02
C GLN A 4 17.94 27.02 1.87
N GLU A 5 17.23 27.34 0.79
CA GLU A 5 16.06 26.59 0.39
C GLU A 5 16.51 25.16 0.12
N VAL A 6 16.27 24.27 1.07
CA VAL A 6 16.50 22.84 0.89
C VAL A 6 15.47 22.39 -0.13
N ALA A 7 15.91 22.13 -1.37
CA ALA A 7 15.04 21.61 -2.39
C ALA A 7 14.46 20.25 -1.94
N THR A 8 13.14 20.19 -1.80
CA THR A 8 12.40 18.95 -1.56
C THR A 8 12.53 18.05 -2.77
N SER A 9 13.28 16.97 -2.63
CA SER A 9 13.38 15.97 -3.70
C SER A 9 12.23 14.96 -3.63
N LYS A 10 11.71 14.69 -2.42
CA LYS A 10 10.73 13.64 -2.19
C LYS A 10 9.93 13.91 -0.91
N VAL A 11 8.65 13.58 -0.92
CA VAL A 11 7.77 13.68 0.24
C VAL A 11 7.27 12.28 0.62
N VAL A 12 7.53 11.88 1.86
CA VAL A 12 7.10 10.61 2.44
C VAL A 12 5.95 10.89 3.39
N VAL A 13 4.77 10.37 3.10
CA VAL A 13 3.58 10.54 3.95
C VAL A 13 3.33 9.27 4.74
N HIS A 14 3.20 9.39 6.06
CA HIS A 14 2.88 8.26 6.93
C HIS A 14 1.38 7.89 6.87
N PRO A 15 0.99 6.60 6.93
CA PRO A 15 -0.40 6.16 6.96
C PRO A 15 -1.24 6.81 8.06
N LEU A 16 -0.63 7.17 9.20
CA LEU A 16 -1.29 7.86 10.30
C LEU A 16 -1.89 9.21 9.86
N VAL A 17 -1.19 9.96 9.01
CA VAL A 17 -1.65 11.23 8.46
C VAL A 17 -2.88 11.01 7.59
N LEU A 18 -2.86 9.99 6.73
CA LEU A 18 -4.01 9.65 5.87
C LEU A 18 -5.25 9.30 6.70
N LEU A 19 -5.07 8.50 7.75
CA LEU A 19 -6.17 8.14 8.65
C LEU A 19 -6.72 9.37 9.40
N SER A 20 -5.84 10.26 9.87
CA SER A 20 -6.20 11.52 10.54
C SER A 20 -7.01 12.44 9.62
N VAL A 21 -6.62 12.54 8.35
CA VAL A 21 -7.29 13.35 7.34
C VAL A 21 -8.68 12.79 7.00
N VAL A 22 -8.80 11.48 6.82
CA VAL A 22 -10.09 10.82 6.56
C VAL A 22 -11.04 10.96 7.76
N ASP A 23 -10.53 10.81 8.98
CA ASP A 23 -11.30 11.04 10.21
C ASP A 23 -11.75 12.50 10.32
N HIS A 24 -10.87 13.46 10.03
CA HIS A 24 -11.21 14.88 9.98
C HIS A 24 -12.31 15.17 8.95
N PHE A 25 -12.18 14.64 7.74
CA PHE A 25 -13.20 14.78 6.70
C PHE A 25 -14.55 14.18 7.14
N THR A 26 -14.54 13.01 7.79
CA THR A 26 -15.75 12.35 8.29
C THR A 26 -16.43 13.14 9.41
N ARG A 27 -15.67 13.78 10.31
CA ARG A 27 -16.23 14.65 11.36
C ARG A 27 -16.92 15.88 10.76
N MET A 28 -16.30 16.52 9.78
CA MET A 28 -16.87 17.68 9.10
C MET A 28 -18.11 17.31 8.26
N GLY A 29 -18.09 16.13 7.63
CA GLY A 29 -19.23 15.59 6.89
C GLY A 29 -20.49 15.40 7.74
N LYS A 30 -20.36 15.07 9.03
CA LYS A 30 -21.50 14.95 9.97
C LYS A 30 -22.16 16.29 10.31
N ILE A 31 -21.42 17.39 10.18
CA ILE A 31 -21.88 18.75 10.48
C ILE A 31 -22.67 19.33 9.28
N GLY A 32 -22.78 18.58 8.18
CA GLY A 32 -23.53 18.97 6.98
C GLY A 32 -22.73 19.80 5.99
N ASN A 33 -21.43 19.97 6.23
CA ASN A 33 -20.52 20.75 5.39
C ASN A 33 -19.51 19.82 4.71
N GLN A 34 -19.83 19.29 3.53
CA GLN A 34 -18.86 18.57 2.67
C GLN A 34 -17.90 19.55 1.97
N LYS A 35 -17.37 20.51 2.73
CA LYS A 35 -16.39 21.48 2.22
C LYS A 35 -14.99 20.90 2.27
N ARG A 36 -14.10 21.51 1.47
CA ARG A 36 -12.68 21.25 1.56
C ARG A 36 -12.21 21.53 2.97
N VAL A 37 -11.44 20.58 3.50
CA VAL A 37 -10.88 20.64 4.82
C VAL A 37 -9.39 20.95 4.70
N VAL A 38 -8.90 21.87 5.54
CA VAL A 38 -7.49 22.25 5.58
C VAL A 38 -6.90 21.85 6.93
N GLY A 39 -5.65 21.43 6.93
CA GLY A 39 -4.91 21.20 8.16
C GLY A 39 -3.41 21.38 7.98
N VAL A 40 -2.71 21.36 9.10
CA VAL A 40 -1.27 21.58 9.14
C VAL A 40 -0.55 20.24 9.20
N LEU A 41 0.54 20.14 8.44
CA LEU A 41 1.41 18.98 8.42
C LEU A 41 2.59 19.20 9.35
N LEU A 42 2.80 18.20 10.20
CA LEU A 42 3.92 18.12 11.12
C LEU A 42 4.86 17.00 10.66
N GLY A 43 6.15 17.29 10.74
CA GLY A 43 7.14 16.36 10.26
C GLY A 43 8.55 16.79 10.57
N SER A 44 9.48 16.06 9.98
CA SER A 44 10.90 16.35 10.09
C SER A 44 11.57 16.20 8.74
N TRP A 45 12.63 16.98 8.55
CA TRP A 45 13.45 16.92 7.35
C TRP A 45 14.57 15.92 7.57
N ARG A 46 14.62 14.86 6.75
CA ARG A 46 15.76 13.93 6.72
C ARG A 46 16.92 14.52 5.93
N ALA A 47 18.09 13.91 6.11
CA ALA A 47 19.23 14.16 5.25
C ALA A 47 18.87 13.89 3.77
N LYS A 48 19.43 14.68 2.85
CA LYS A 48 19.20 14.62 1.38
C LYS A 48 17.87 15.22 0.88
N GLY A 49 17.22 16.11 1.64
CA GLY A 49 16.03 16.84 1.15
C GLY A 49 14.78 15.96 1.00
N ILE A 50 14.70 14.88 1.78
CA ILE A 50 13.51 14.04 1.92
C ILE A 50 12.70 14.62 3.08
N LEU A 51 11.43 14.92 2.82
CA LEU A 51 10.49 15.39 3.83
C LEU A 51 9.67 14.21 4.34
N ASP A 52 9.77 13.91 5.64
CA ASP A 52 8.87 12.95 6.28
C ASP A 52 7.72 13.70 6.96
N VAL A 53 6.51 13.31 6.60
CA VAL A 53 5.28 13.79 7.23
C VAL A 53 4.80 12.71 8.19
N SER A 54 5.03 12.95 9.49
CA SER A 54 4.72 11.98 10.55
C SER A 54 3.33 12.20 11.14
N ASN A 55 2.92 13.45 11.30
CA ASN A 55 1.69 13.77 11.98
C ASN A 55 0.97 14.95 11.31
N SER A 56 -0.30 15.12 11.61
CA SER A 56 -1.11 16.19 11.06
C SER A 56 -2.26 16.52 12.00
N PHE A 57 -2.62 17.80 12.07
CA PHE A 57 -3.81 18.23 12.80
C PHE A 57 -4.69 19.13 11.95
N ALA A 58 -5.98 19.05 12.26
CA ALA A 58 -7.05 19.85 11.70
C ALA A 58 -6.93 21.31 12.14
N VAL A 59 -7.14 22.27 11.24
CA VAL A 59 -7.35 23.67 11.62
C VAL A 59 -8.76 24.08 11.18
N PRO A 60 -9.55 24.77 12.02
CA PRO A 60 -10.82 25.34 11.60
C PRO A 60 -10.61 26.24 10.37
N PHE A 61 -11.21 25.84 9.27
CA PHE A 61 -11.09 26.49 7.98
C PHE A 61 -12.49 26.62 7.37
N ASP A 62 -12.84 27.83 6.99
CA ASP A 62 -14.09 28.13 6.29
C ASP A 62 -13.79 28.89 5.01
N GLU A 63 -14.44 28.46 3.94
CA GLU A 63 -14.39 29.08 2.62
C GLU A 63 -15.83 29.39 2.19
N ASP A 64 -16.02 30.59 1.64
CA ASP A 64 -17.30 30.94 1.04
C ASP A 64 -17.46 30.21 -0.32
N ASP A 65 -18.64 29.63 -0.54
CA ASP A 65 -18.93 28.90 -1.77
C ASP A 65 -19.15 29.85 -2.96
N LYS A 66 -19.53 31.10 -2.68
CA LYS A 66 -19.79 32.13 -3.69
C LYS A 66 -18.52 32.88 -4.07
N ASP A 67 -17.82 33.42 -3.08
CA ASP A 67 -16.57 34.14 -3.27
C ASP A 67 -15.39 33.33 -2.74
N LYS A 68 -14.81 32.52 -3.63
CA LYS A 68 -13.66 31.66 -3.32
C LYS A 68 -12.49 32.45 -2.73
N SER A 69 -12.31 33.73 -3.06
CA SER A 69 -11.23 34.55 -2.51
C SER A 69 -11.35 34.85 -1.02
N VAL A 70 -12.54 34.66 -0.41
CA VAL A 70 -12.76 34.89 1.01
C VAL A 70 -12.66 33.55 1.75
N TRP A 71 -11.57 33.40 2.50
CA TRP A 71 -11.33 32.24 3.34
C TRP A 71 -10.85 32.69 4.72
N PHE A 72 -11.13 31.86 5.71
CA PHE A 72 -10.75 32.08 7.10
C PHE A 72 -9.91 30.91 7.60
N LEU A 73 -8.79 31.22 8.24
CA LEU A 73 -7.92 30.26 8.90
C LEU A 73 -7.56 30.80 10.29
N ASP A 74 -7.82 30.00 11.32
CA ASP A 74 -7.52 30.39 12.70
C ASP A 74 -6.03 30.21 13.03
N HIS A 75 -5.34 31.35 13.14
CA HIS A 75 -3.93 31.43 13.50
C HIS A 75 -3.63 31.16 14.97
N ASP A 76 -4.52 31.59 15.86
CA ASP A 76 -4.33 31.43 17.31
C ASP A 76 -4.47 29.95 17.68
N TYR A 77 -5.43 29.27 17.07
CA TYR A 77 -5.54 27.82 17.19
C TYR A 77 -4.28 27.10 16.70
N LEU A 78 -3.74 27.49 15.54
CA LEU A 78 -2.52 26.91 14.97
C LEU A 78 -1.33 27.06 15.93
N GLU A 79 -1.09 28.25 16.46
CA GLU A 79 0.04 28.51 17.36
C GLU A 79 -0.10 27.77 18.70
N ASN A 80 -1.31 27.77 19.28
CA ASN A 80 -1.59 27.06 20.53
C ASN A 80 -1.43 25.55 20.37
N MET A 81 -1.99 24.95 19.31
CA MET A 81 -1.85 23.53 19.02
C MET A 81 -0.41 23.15 18.70
N TYR A 82 0.28 23.95 17.89
CA TYR A 82 1.70 23.73 17.62
C TYR A 82 2.53 23.78 18.91
N GLY A 83 2.23 24.71 19.82
CA GLY A 83 2.84 24.79 21.15
C GLY A 83 2.61 23.53 21.99
N MET A 84 1.45 22.87 21.88
CA MET A 84 1.17 21.59 22.54
C MET A 84 1.94 20.43 21.91
N PHE A 85 1.92 20.30 20.57
CA PHE A 85 2.66 19.25 19.87
C PHE A 85 4.16 19.35 20.12
N LYS A 86 4.71 20.57 20.14
CA LYS A 86 6.12 20.80 20.43
C LYS A 86 6.52 20.43 21.86
N LYS A 87 5.58 20.48 22.82
CA LYS A 87 5.81 20.00 24.20
C LYS A 87 5.85 18.47 24.28
N VAL A 88 5.05 17.79 23.47
CA VAL A 88 5.01 16.31 23.41
C VAL A 88 6.20 15.77 22.63
N ASN A 89 6.49 16.35 21.47
CA ASN A 89 7.58 15.94 20.60
C ASN A 89 8.34 17.17 20.05
N ALA A 90 9.55 17.40 20.55
CA ALA A 90 10.38 18.53 20.12
C ALA A 90 10.98 18.37 18.71
N ARG A 91 10.94 17.15 18.13
CA ARG A 91 11.47 16.88 16.79
C ARG A 91 10.51 17.30 15.68
N GLU A 92 9.22 17.33 15.96
CA GLU A 92 8.18 17.71 15.01
C GLU A 92 8.16 19.22 14.78
N LYS A 93 8.24 19.61 13.51
CA LYS A 93 8.11 21.00 13.07
C LYS A 93 7.00 21.10 12.04
N ILE A 94 6.49 22.31 11.84
CA ILE A 94 5.57 22.61 10.76
C ILE A 94 6.34 22.50 9.45
N VAL A 95 5.94 21.56 8.60
CA VAL A 95 6.59 21.29 7.32
C VAL A 95 5.73 21.73 6.13
N GLY A 96 4.44 21.96 6.37
CA GLY A 96 3.52 22.35 5.32
C GLY A 96 2.08 22.25 5.79
N TRP A 97 1.20 22.10 4.83
CA TRP A 97 -0.23 21.97 5.07
C TRP A 97 -0.83 21.01 4.06
N TYR A 98 -1.98 20.45 4.40
CA TYR A 98 -2.74 19.59 3.52
C TYR A 98 -4.12 20.18 3.30
N HIS A 99 -4.73 19.81 2.18
CA HIS A 99 -6.16 19.99 2.02
C HIS A 99 -6.82 18.77 1.39
N THR A 100 -8.08 18.53 1.77
CA THR A 100 -8.91 17.49 1.18
C THR A 100 -9.69 18.08 0.01
N GLY A 101 -9.21 17.88 -1.21
CA GLY A 101 -9.92 18.40 -2.38
C GLY A 101 -9.45 17.72 -3.66
N PRO A 102 -10.35 17.44 -4.62
CA PRO A 102 -9.98 16.66 -5.80
C PRO A 102 -9.08 17.44 -6.77
N LYS A 103 -9.00 18.78 -6.65
CA LYS A 103 -8.19 19.67 -7.50
C LYS A 103 -7.67 20.90 -6.73
N LEU A 104 -6.57 21.44 -7.22
CA LEU A 104 -5.99 22.72 -6.79
C LEU A 104 -6.94 23.90 -7.06
N HIS A 105 -6.94 24.88 -6.17
CA HIS A 105 -7.67 26.14 -6.29
C HIS A 105 -6.70 27.33 -6.29
N GLN A 106 -7.12 28.44 -6.89
CA GLN A 106 -6.29 29.66 -6.94
C GLN A 106 -5.99 30.22 -5.53
N ASN A 107 -6.88 29.97 -4.57
CA ASN A 107 -6.72 30.37 -3.17
C ASN A 107 -5.54 29.69 -2.48
N ASP A 108 -5.10 28.53 -2.99
CA ASP A 108 -4.05 27.74 -2.38
C ASP A 108 -2.72 28.49 -2.39
N VAL A 109 -2.51 29.38 -3.36
CA VAL A 109 -1.34 30.27 -3.41
C VAL A 109 -1.35 31.23 -2.21
N ALA A 110 -2.50 31.81 -1.89
CA ALA A 110 -2.65 32.75 -0.77
C ALA A 110 -2.54 32.03 0.58
N ILE A 111 -3.15 30.85 0.73
CA ILE A 111 -3.05 30.01 1.93
C ILE A 111 -1.59 29.58 2.13
N ASN A 112 -0.90 29.18 1.06
CA ASN A 112 0.49 28.76 1.17
C ASN A 112 1.42 29.91 1.57
N GLU A 113 1.17 31.14 1.12
CA GLU A 113 1.93 32.32 1.55
C GLU A 113 1.75 32.62 3.04
N LEU A 114 0.57 32.32 3.58
CA LEU A 114 0.29 32.42 5.00
C LEU A 114 1.10 31.40 5.80
N VAL A 115 1.09 30.13 5.38
CA VAL A 115 1.83 29.04 6.02
C VAL A 115 3.35 29.22 5.88
N ARG A 116 3.80 29.85 4.80
CA ARG A 116 5.22 30.22 4.59
C ARG A 116 5.80 31.12 5.69
N ARG A 117 4.97 31.87 6.42
CA ARG A 117 5.42 32.66 7.58
C ARG A 117 5.91 31.77 8.72
N TYR A 118 5.35 30.58 8.86
CA TYR A 118 5.72 29.60 9.89
C TYR A 118 6.82 28.64 9.41
N SER A 119 6.86 28.31 8.12
CA SER A 119 7.84 27.41 7.54
C SER A 119 8.33 27.90 6.18
N THR A 120 9.64 28.14 6.05
CA THR A 120 10.24 28.63 4.80
C THR A 120 10.06 27.67 3.63
N ASN A 121 10.04 26.36 3.90
CA ASN A 121 9.91 25.30 2.90
C ASN A 121 8.53 24.63 2.99
N SER A 122 7.45 25.41 2.94
CA SER A 122 6.08 24.88 3.00
C SER A 122 5.76 24.02 1.78
N VAL A 123 5.36 22.78 2.04
CA VAL A 123 4.85 21.83 1.05
C VAL A 123 3.33 21.74 1.18
N LEU A 124 2.64 21.72 0.04
CA LEU A 124 1.22 21.42 -0.04
C LEU A 124 1.05 19.93 -0.36
N VAL A 125 0.28 19.20 0.43
CA VAL A 125 -0.10 17.82 0.10
C VAL A 125 -1.62 17.76 -0.11
N ILE A 126 -2.02 17.36 -1.31
CA ILE A 126 -3.41 17.03 -1.60
C ILE A 126 -3.63 15.59 -1.21
N ILE A 127 -4.62 15.37 -0.37
CA ILE A 127 -5.05 14.03 0.04
C ILE A 127 -6.49 13.87 -0.43
N ASP A 128 -6.72 12.84 -1.25
CA ASP A 128 -8.08 12.50 -1.64
C ASP A 128 -8.79 11.76 -0.50
N ALA A 129 -9.93 12.29 -0.08
CA ALA A 129 -10.77 11.67 0.94
C ALA A 129 -11.62 10.53 0.36
N GLU A 130 -11.85 10.54 -0.96
CA GLU A 130 -12.56 9.47 -1.64
C GLU A 130 -11.55 8.46 -2.21
N PRO A 131 -11.69 7.17 -1.90
CA PRO A 131 -10.77 6.15 -2.39
C PRO A 131 -10.92 6.02 -3.91
N LYS A 132 -9.90 6.46 -4.65
CA LYS A 132 -9.76 6.13 -6.08
C LYS A 132 -9.25 4.70 -6.22
N ASP A 133 -9.82 3.95 -7.16
CA ASP A 133 -9.48 2.54 -7.43
C ASP A 133 -8.00 2.33 -7.83
N LEU A 134 -7.30 3.38 -8.24
CA LEU A 134 -5.95 3.28 -8.79
C LEU A 134 -5.10 4.52 -8.51
N GLY A 135 -3.89 4.32 -7.98
CA GLY A 135 -2.90 5.37 -7.75
C GLY A 135 -2.62 5.62 -6.27
N LEU A 136 -1.64 6.49 -6.01
CA LEU A 136 -1.39 7.03 -4.68
C LEU A 136 -2.42 8.14 -4.43
N PRO A 137 -3.17 8.12 -3.31
CA PRO A 137 -4.13 9.18 -2.98
C PRO A 137 -3.45 10.49 -2.52
N THR A 138 -2.13 10.57 -2.59
CA THR A 138 -1.30 11.68 -2.13
C THR A 138 -0.55 12.31 -3.28
N GLU A 139 -0.79 13.60 -3.50
CA GLU A 139 -0.03 14.42 -4.44
C GLU A 139 0.65 15.54 -3.66
N ALA A 140 1.96 15.69 -3.83
CA ALA A 140 2.70 16.74 -3.14
C ALA A 140 3.10 17.83 -4.14
N TYR A 141 3.00 19.08 -3.69
CA TYR A 141 3.27 20.27 -4.48
C TYR A 141 4.14 21.24 -3.71
N ARG A 142 5.09 21.85 -4.41
CA ARG A 142 5.91 22.95 -3.91
C ARG A 142 5.55 24.22 -4.66
N ALA A 143 5.37 25.32 -3.95
CA ALA A 143 5.23 26.61 -4.62
C ALA A 143 6.59 27.09 -5.14
N VAL A 144 6.66 27.37 -6.43
CA VAL A 144 7.82 27.93 -7.12
C VAL A 144 7.37 29.19 -7.86
N GLU A 145 8.23 30.20 -7.88
CA GLU A 145 8.03 31.38 -8.70
C GLU A 145 8.59 31.09 -10.09
N GLU A 146 7.72 30.73 -11.02
CA GLU A 146 8.12 30.50 -12.41
C GLU A 146 8.08 31.82 -13.17
N VAL A 147 9.21 32.14 -13.80
CA VAL A 147 9.26 33.17 -14.83
C VAL A 147 8.89 32.49 -16.13
N HIS A 148 7.71 32.79 -16.66
CA HIS A 148 7.28 32.30 -17.95
C HIS A 148 8.12 32.95 -19.06
N ASP A 149 8.57 32.13 -20.02
CA ASP A 149 9.32 32.57 -21.21
C ASP A 149 8.45 33.39 -22.19
N ASP A 150 7.13 33.42 -21.95
CA ASP A 150 6.12 34.18 -22.72
C ASP A 150 6.02 35.66 -22.32
N GLY A 151 6.91 36.14 -21.43
CA GLY A 151 6.94 37.53 -20.99
C GLY A 151 5.79 37.95 -20.06
N SER A 152 4.95 37.02 -19.62
CA SER A 152 3.94 37.27 -18.58
C SER A 152 4.61 37.50 -17.22
N PRO A 153 3.99 38.28 -16.31
CA PRO A 153 4.52 38.52 -14.96
C PRO A 153 4.81 37.22 -14.22
N THR A 154 5.80 37.24 -13.32
CA THR A 154 6.15 36.11 -12.46
C THR A 154 4.90 35.64 -11.72
N SER A 155 4.51 34.38 -11.96
CA SER A 155 3.37 33.77 -11.29
C SER A 155 3.88 32.72 -10.32
N LYS A 156 3.29 32.67 -9.12
CA LYS A 156 3.56 31.61 -8.15
C LYS A 156 2.76 30.39 -8.58
N THR A 157 3.43 29.39 -9.15
CA THR A 157 2.84 28.13 -9.58
C THR A 157 3.22 27.02 -8.60
N PHE A 158 2.50 25.91 -8.66
CA PHE A 158 2.78 24.73 -7.88
C PHE A 158 3.43 23.68 -8.77
N GLU A 159 4.66 23.30 -8.44
CA GLU A 159 5.38 22.22 -9.09
C GLU A 159 5.13 20.92 -8.31
N HIS A 160 4.82 19.84 -9.03
CA HIS A 160 4.60 18.53 -8.42
C HIS A 160 5.92 17.92 -7.94
N VAL A 161 5.95 17.49 -6.69
CA VAL A 161 7.08 16.78 -6.07
C VAL A 161 6.71 15.30 -5.89
N PRO A 162 7.60 14.35 -6.23
CA PRO A 162 7.34 12.93 -6.05
C PRO A 162 6.93 12.60 -4.61
N SER A 163 5.76 11.97 -4.47
CA SER A 163 5.20 11.52 -3.19
C SER A 163 5.24 10.00 -3.10
N GLU A 164 5.55 9.48 -1.91
CA GLU A 164 5.36 8.07 -1.57
C GLU A 164 4.74 7.92 -0.18
N ILE A 165 4.12 6.77 0.06
CA ILE A 165 3.64 6.40 1.39
C ILE A 165 4.72 5.56 2.04
N GLY A 166 5.27 6.04 3.16
CA GLY A 166 6.26 5.31 3.97
C GLY A 166 5.68 5.05 5.35
N ALA A 167 6.06 3.94 5.98
CA ALA A 167 5.63 3.62 7.34
C ALA A 167 6.83 3.54 8.28
N GLU A 168 6.63 3.90 9.54
CA GLU A 168 7.54 3.56 10.63
C GLU A 168 7.27 2.12 11.12
N GLU A 169 8.27 1.46 11.70
CA GLU A 169 8.15 0.05 12.15
C GLU A 169 6.94 -0.17 13.07
N ALA A 170 6.67 0.76 13.99
CA ALA A 170 5.51 0.70 14.87
C ALA A 170 4.17 0.83 14.11
N GLU A 171 4.13 1.69 13.08
CA GLU A 171 2.94 1.87 12.25
C GLU A 171 2.73 0.67 11.32
N GLU A 172 3.80 0.09 10.78
CA GLU A 172 3.74 -1.07 9.88
C GLU A 172 3.04 -2.25 10.56
N VAL A 173 3.39 -2.56 11.81
CA VAL A 173 2.74 -3.62 12.60
C VAL A 173 1.25 -3.30 12.83
N GLY A 174 0.92 -2.03 13.11
CA GLY A 174 -0.47 -1.60 13.30
C GLY A 174 -1.30 -1.72 12.03
N VAL A 175 -0.77 -1.25 10.90
CA VAL A 175 -1.43 -1.33 9.59
C VAL A 175 -1.56 -2.78 9.13
N GLU A 176 -0.54 -3.61 9.32
CA GLU A 176 -0.59 -5.03 9.01
C GLU A 176 -1.69 -5.74 9.80
N HIS A 177 -1.82 -5.42 11.09
CA HIS A 177 -2.88 -5.97 11.92
C HIS A 177 -4.28 -5.59 11.43
N LEU A 178 -4.48 -4.31 11.06
CA LEU A 178 -5.76 -3.82 10.52
C LEU A 178 -6.10 -4.42 9.15
N LEU A 179 -5.09 -4.77 8.35
CA LEU A 179 -5.27 -5.33 7.02
C LEU A 179 -5.32 -6.85 6.99
N ARG A 180 -5.28 -7.54 8.14
CA ARG A 180 -5.30 -9.02 8.19
C ARG A 180 -6.53 -9.63 7.53
N ASP A 181 -7.66 -8.92 7.54
CA ASP A 181 -8.92 -9.40 6.96
C ASP A 181 -9.06 -9.06 5.46
N ILE A 182 -8.20 -8.18 4.93
CA ILE A 182 -8.29 -7.66 3.55
C ILE A 182 -7.12 -8.19 2.69
N LYS A 183 -5.93 -8.32 3.26
CA LYS A 183 -4.78 -8.87 2.55
C LYS A 183 -4.88 -10.39 2.54
N ASP A 184 -5.15 -10.94 1.36
CA ASP A 184 -4.89 -12.35 1.07
C ASP A 184 -3.37 -12.59 1.08
N THR A 185 -2.79 -12.83 2.26
CA THR A 185 -1.38 -13.24 2.43
C THR A 185 -1.08 -14.59 1.77
N THR A 186 -2.10 -15.26 1.23
CA THR A 186 -2.05 -16.51 0.49
C THR A 186 -1.73 -16.34 -1.00
N VAL A 187 -1.72 -15.09 -1.51
CA VAL A 187 -1.41 -14.83 -2.92
C VAL A 187 0.08 -15.08 -3.17
N GLY A 188 0.39 -16.14 -3.91
CA GLY A 188 1.76 -16.47 -4.29
C GLY A 188 2.47 -15.33 -5.03
N THR A 189 3.81 -15.33 -4.97
CA THR A 189 4.67 -14.29 -5.56
C THR A 189 4.42 -14.07 -7.06
N LEU A 190 4.01 -15.10 -7.80
CA LEU A 190 3.64 -14.99 -9.22
C LEU A 190 2.38 -14.15 -9.42
N SER A 191 1.32 -14.45 -8.68
CA SER A 191 0.05 -13.74 -8.78
C SER A 191 0.22 -12.27 -8.39
N GLN A 192 1.01 -11.96 -7.37
CA GLN A 192 1.35 -10.57 -7.03
C GLN A 192 2.07 -9.84 -8.17
N ARG A 193 3.05 -10.48 -8.83
CA ARG A 193 3.75 -9.88 -9.98
C ARG A 193 2.81 -9.62 -11.17
N ILE A 194 1.91 -10.56 -11.47
CA ILE A 194 0.91 -10.39 -12.53
C ILE A 194 -0.03 -9.24 -12.20
N THR A 195 -0.51 -9.17 -10.96
CA THR A 195 -1.35 -8.06 -10.50
C THR A 195 -0.60 -6.73 -10.60
N ASN A 196 0.67 -6.66 -10.24
CA ASN A 196 1.49 -5.46 -10.39
C ASN A 196 1.65 -5.03 -11.85
N GLN A 197 1.86 -5.97 -12.79
CA GLN A 197 1.91 -5.66 -14.22
C GLN A 197 0.57 -5.13 -14.74
N LEU A 198 -0.54 -5.75 -14.33
CA LEU A 198 -1.89 -5.34 -14.71
C LEU A 198 -2.24 -3.97 -14.14
N LEU A 199 -1.92 -3.71 -12.86
CA LEU A 199 -2.09 -2.42 -12.21
C LEU A 199 -1.23 -1.35 -12.90
N GLY A 200 0.02 -1.67 -13.25
CA GLY A 200 0.90 -0.78 -14.00
C GLY A 200 0.32 -0.38 -15.37
N LEU A 201 -0.25 -1.34 -16.11
CA LEU A 201 -0.90 -1.08 -17.39
C LEU A 201 -2.17 -0.22 -17.23
N LYS A 202 -2.99 -0.49 -16.21
CA LYS A 202 -4.15 0.35 -15.89
C LYS A 202 -3.74 1.78 -15.53
N GLY A 203 -2.64 1.93 -14.78
CA GLY A 203 -2.09 3.24 -14.41
C GLY A 203 -1.64 4.02 -15.63
N LEU A 204 -0.88 3.37 -16.53
CA LEU A 204 -0.45 3.96 -17.79
C LEU A 204 -1.65 4.37 -18.66
N HIS A 205 -2.69 3.54 -18.73
CA HIS A 205 -3.91 3.86 -19.47
C HIS A 205 -4.60 5.13 -18.92
N SER A 206 -4.68 5.28 -17.60
CA SER A 206 -5.25 6.50 -16.98
C SER A 206 -4.42 7.73 -17.31
N GLN A 207 -3.09 7.65 -17.17
CA GLN A 207 -2.17 8.76 -17.46
C GLN A 207 -2.23 9.19 -18.93
N ILE A 208 -2.24 8.24 -19.88
CA ILE A 208 -2.38 8.56 -21.31
C ILE A 208 -3.74 9.22 -21.59
N ARG A 209 -4.80 8.80 -20.90
CA ARG A 209 -6.13 9.41 -21.04
C ARG A 209 -6.16 10.83 -20.51
N GLU A 210 -5.47 11.12 -19.40
CA GLU A 210 -5.32 12.47 -18.85
C GLU A 210 -4.54 13.38 -19.81
N ILE A 211 -3.41 12.90 -20.36
CA ILE A 211 -2.63 13.62 -21.38
C ILE A 211 -3.52 13.95 -22.59
N ARG A 212 -4.30 12.98 -23.09
CA ARG A 212 -5.25 13.20 -24.19
C ARG A 212 -6.29 14.26 -23.83
N ASN A 213 -6.85 14.22 -22.61
CA ASN A 213 -7.84 15.19 -22.16
C ASN A 213 -7.24 16.60 -22.10
N TYR A 214 -6.02 16.74 -21.59
CA TYR A 214 -5.28 18.01 -21.58
C TYR A 214 -5.08 18.55 -23.01
N LEU A 215 -4.54 17.73 -23.92
CA LEU A 215 -4.34 18.13 -25.31
C LEU A 215 -5.65 18.52 -26.00
N SER A 216 -6.74 17.78 -25.73
CA SER A 216 -8.06 18.12 -26.25
C SER A 216 -8.58 19.46 -25.74
N GLN A 217 -8.27 19.85 -24.50
CA GLN A 217 -8.66 21.14 -23.93
C GLN A 217 -7.83 22.30 -24.48
N VAL A 218 -6.54 22.06 -24.74
CA VAL A 218 -5.63 23.01 -25.39
C VAL A 218 -6.07 23.28 -26.83
N VAL A 219 -6.42 22.25 -27.60
CA VAL A 219 -6.95 22.38 -28.97
C VAL A 219 -8.28 23.15 -29.00
N GLN A 220 -9.12 22.99 -27.96
CA GLN A 220 -10.36 23.76 -27.80
C GLN A 220 -10.13 25.19 -27.27
N SER A 221 -8.88 25.61 -27.09
CA SER A 221 -8.48 26.93 -26.56
C SER A 221 -9.10 27.31 -25.21
N LYS A 222 -9.42 26.32 -24.36
CA LYS A 222 -9.98 26.55 -23.01
C LYS A 222 -8.91 26.81 -21.95
N LEU A 223 -7.69 26.31 -22.16
CA LEU A 223 -6.55 26.52 -21.28
C LEU A 223 -5.37 27.10 -22.06
N PRO A 224 -4.55 27.97 -21.44
CA PRO A 224 -3.30 28.42 -22.01
C PRO A 224 -2.34 27.25 -22.20
N ILE A 225 -1.55 27.32 -23.26
CA ILE A 225 -0.55 26.31 -23.60
C ILE A 225 0.60 26.39 -22.60
N ASN A 226 0.89 25.30 -21.90
CA ASN A 226 2.14 25.18 -21.16
C ASN A 226 3.19 24.52 -22.06
N HIS A 227 4.12 25.33 -22.55
CA HIS A 227 5.18 24.90 -23.46
C HIS A 227 6.07 23.81 -22.86
N GLN A 228 6.32 23.84 -21.56
CA GLN A 228 7.17 22.85 -20.88
C GLN A 228 6.59 21.43 -20.99
N ILE A 229 5.27 21.30 -20.81
CA ILE A 229 4.57 20.01 -20.91
C ILE A 229 4.65 19.49 -22.35
N ILE A 230 4.51 20.37 -23.35
CA ILE A 230 4.59 19.97 -24.76
C ILE A 230 6.00 19.48 -25.12
N TYR A 231 7.05 20.16 -24.65
CA TYR A 231 8.43 19.73 -24.88
C TYR A 231 8.69 18.34 -24.27
N GLN A 232 8.24 18.12 -23.03
CA GLN A 232 8.35 16.80 -22.40
C GLN A 232 7.56 15.72 -23.15
N LEU A 233 6.35 16.04 -23.64
CA LEU A 233 5.56 15.11 -24.46
C LEU A 233 6.26 14.78 -25.78
N GLN A 234 6.90 15.75 -26.43
CA GLN A 234 7.66 15.53 -27.64
C GLN A 234 8.87 14.63 -27.37
N ASP A 235 9.59 14.83 -26.27
CA ASP A 235 10.69 13.97 -25.85
C ASP A 235 10.22 12.54 -25.60
N ILE A 236 9.04 12.34 -24.98
CA ILE A 236 8.44 11.01 -24.80
C ILE A 236 8.24 10.32 -26.15
N PHE A 237 7.74 11.02 -27.17
CA PHE A 237 7.56 10.43 -28.49
C PHE A 237 8.89 10.13 -29.19
N ASN A 238 9.90 10.99 -29.02
CA ASN A 238 11.24 10.78 -29.58
C ASN A 238 11.98 9.60 -28.93
N LEU A 239 11.68 9.31 -27.66
CA LEU A 239 12.28 8.20 -26.90
C LEU A 239 11.55 6.88 -27.09
N LEU A 240 10.44 6.84 -27.84
CA LEU A 240 9.76 5.57 -28.13
C LEU A 240 10.68 4.66 -28.95
N PRO A 241 11.03 3.47 -28.43
CA PRO A 241 11.93 2.58 -29.13
C PRO A 241 11.24 1.95 -30.34
N ASP A 242 11.93 1.95 -31.49
CA ASP A 242 11.50 1.20 -32.66
C ASP A 242 11.68 -0.31 -32.43
N ILE A 243 10.58 -0.97 -32.07
CA ILE A 243 10.54 -2.41 -31.69
C ILE A 243 10.89 -3.34 -32.87
N ASN A 244 10.80 -2.83 -34.11
CA ASN A 244 10.98 -3.64 -35.32
C ASN A 244 12.43 -3.69 -35.85
N GLN A 245 13.41 -3.22 -35.06
CA GLN A 245 14.82 -3.36 -35.42
C GLN A 245 15.26 -4.82 -35.29
N GLY A 246 15.87 -5.38 -36.34
CA GLY A 246 16.30 -6.78 -36.39
C GLY A 246 17.20 -7.19 -35.21
N ASN A 247 18.11 -6.30 -34.78
CA ASN A 247 18.99 -6.54 -33.63
C ASN A 247 18.22 -6.70 -32.31
N PHE A 248 17.13 -5.94 -32.12
CA PHE A 248 16.30 -6.04 -30.93
C PHE A 248 15.56 -7.39 -30.91
N VAL A 249 15.00 -7.78 -32.04
CA VAL A 249 14.29 -9.07 -32.21
C VAL A 249 15.23 -10.25 -31.92
N ASP A 250 16.44 -10.26 -32.48
CA ASP A 250 17.43 -11.32 -32.22
C ASP A 250 17.84 -11.36 -30.74
N SER A 251 18.08 -10.20 -30.14
CA SER A 251 18.43 -10.11 -28.71
C SER A 251 17.29 -10.60 -27.80
N LEU A 252 16.03 -10.33 -28.18
CA LEU A 252 14.84 -10.77 -27.46
C LEU A 252 14.67 -12.28 -27.57
N TYR A 253 14.95 -12.88 -28.73
CA TYR A 253 14.94 -14.32 -28.92
C TYR A 253 15.99 -15.02 -28.05
N VAL A 254 17.22 -14.51 -28.03
CA VAL A 254 18.29 -15.05 -27.17
C VAL A 254 17.86 -14.98 -25.69
N LYS A 255 17.36 -13.83 -25.24
CA LYS A 255 16.90 -13.67 -23.85
C LYS A 255 15.70 -14.56 -23.50
N THR A 256 14.76 -14.73 -24.41
CA THR A 256 13.62 -15.61 -24.21
C THR A 256 14.05 -17.07 -24.11
N ASN A 257 14.99 -17.49 -24.96
CA ASN A 257 15.55 -18.84 -24.92
C ASN A 257 16.29 -19.11 -23.59
N ASP A 258 17.13 -18.18 -23.14
CA ASP A 258 17.83 -18.27 -21.85
C ASP A 258 16.84 -18.39 -20.68
N GLN A 259 15.79 -17.55 -20.67
CA GLN A 259 14.77 -17.58 -19.63
C GLN A 259 13.99 -18.90 -19.66
N MET A 260 13.68 -19.43 -20.83
CA MET A 260 12.97 -20.71 -20.98
C MET A 260 13.81 -21.89 -20.48
N LEU A 261 15.13 -21.85 -20.70
CA LEU A 261 16.06 -22.85 -20.16
C LEU A 261 16.03 -22.86 -18.62
N VAL A 262 16.02 -21.68 -17.98
CA VAL A 262 15.91 -21.56 -16.51
C VAL A 262 14.58 -22.13 -16.02
N VAL A 263 13.48 -21.83 -16.71
CA VAL A 263 12.15 -22.38 -16.38
C VAL A 263 12.15 -23.90 -16.48
N TYR A 264 12.78 -24.46 -17.51
CA TYR A 264 12.86 -25.91 -17.71
C TYR A 264 13.67 -26.60 -16.61
N LEU A 265 14.85 -26.06 -16.26
CA LEU A 265 15.67 -26.58 -15.16
C LEU A 265 14.93 -26.55 -13.82
N ALA A 266 14.24 -25.43 -13.53
CA ALA A 266 13.44 -25.31 -12.31
C ALA A 266 12.28 -26.32 -12.26
N ALA A 267 11.61 -26.58 -13.39
CA ALA A 267 10.55 -27.58 -13.49
C ALA A 267 11.08 -29.00 -13.28
N LEU A 268 12.26 -29.32 -13.81
CA LEU A 268 12.90 -30.62 -13.64
C LEU A 268 13.27 -30.86 -12.16
N ILE A 269 13.91 -29.88 -11.52
CA ILE A 269 14.23 -29.94 -10.08
C ILE A 269 12.95 -30.12 -9.25
N ARG A 270 11.90 -29.34 -9.55
CA ARG A 270 10.61 -29.44 -8.85
C ARG A 270 9.98 -30.83 -9.02
N SER A 271 10.11 -31.44 -10.19
CA SER A 271 9.61 -32.80 -10.47
C SER A 271 10.36 -33.86 -9.66
N ILE A 272 11.69 -33.75 -9.56
CA ILE A 272 12.52 -34.66 -8.74
C ILE A 272 12.14 -34.53 -7.25
N ILE A 273 11.98 -33.31 -6.74
CA ILE A 273 11.57 -33.06 -5.36
C ILE A 273 10.18 -33.64 -5.09
N ALA A 274 9.22 -33.43 -6.00
CA ALA A 274 7.89 -33.99 -5.88
C ALA A 274 7.91 -35.53 -5.86
N LEU A 275 8.76 -36.15 -6.67
CA LEU A 275 8.93 -37.60 -6.72
C LEU A 275 9.57 -38.13 -5.44
N HIS A 276 10.58 -37.45 -4.90
CA HIS A 276 11.18 -37.78 -3.61
C HIS A 276 10.15 -37.67 -2.46
N ASN A 277 9.35 -36.60 -2.45
CA ASN A 277 8.27 -36.43 -1.49
C ASN A 277 7.20 -37.53 -1.62
N LEU A 278 6.88 -37.97 -2.84
CA LEU A 278 5.95 -39.08 -3.07
C LEU A 278 6.49 -40.41 -2.52
N ILE A 279 7.79 -40.68 -2.72
CA ILE A 279 8.44 -41.86 -2.15
C ILE A 279 8.37 -41.83 -0.62
N ASN A 280 8.72 -40.69 -0.02
CA ASN A 280 8.66 -40.51 1.43
C ASN A 280 7.22 -40.68 1.96
N ASN A 281 6.23 -40.10 1.30
CA ASN A 281 4.81 -40.25 1.65
C ASN A 281 4.32 -41.70 1.51
N LYS A 282 4.78 -42.44 0.50
CA LYS A 282 4.47 -43.88 0.35
C LYS A 282 5.09 -44.72 1.46
N LEU A 283 6.34 -44.41 1.85
CA LEU A 283 7.03 -45.09 2.94
C LEU A 283 6.35 -44.84 4.29
N THR A 284 6.04 -43.59 4.61
CA THR A 284 5.33 -43.22 5.84
C THR A 284 3.93 -43.85 5.89
N ASN A 285 3.16 -43.83 4.80
CA ASN A 285 1.86 -44.48 4.75
C ASN A 285 1.96 -46.00 4.94
N ARG A 286 2.92 -46.66 4.29
CA ARG A 286 3.13 -48.12 4.44
C ARG A 286 3.52 -48.48 5.87
N ASP A 287 4.36 -47.68 6.50
CA ASP A 287 4.78 -47.92 7.88
C ASP A 287 3.66 -47.59 8.90
N ALA A 288 2.77 -46.63 8.57
CA ALA A 288 1.56 -46.36 9.32
C ALA A 288 0.55 -47.52 9.20
N GLU A 289 0.27 -48.02 7.98
CA GLU A 289 -0.59 -49.18 7.74
C GLU A 289 -0.06 -50.43 8.47
N LYS A 290 1.25 -50.67 8.46
CA LYS A 290 1.86 -51.76 9.23
C LYS A 290 1.70 -51.61 10.74
N LYS A 291 1.68 -50.37 11.26
CA LYS A 291 1.45 -50.09 12.68
C LYS A 291 -0.03 -50.20 13.06
N GLU A 292 -0.95 -49.85 12.16
CA GLU A 292 -2.39 -50.06 12.35
C GLU A 292 -2.75 -51.55 12.28
N GLY A 293 -2.25 -52.29 11.29
CA GLY A 293 -2.43 -53.74 11.19
C GLY A 293 -1.91 -54.49 12.44
N LYS A 294 -0.76 -54.06 12.99
CA LYS A 294 -0.26 -54.61 14.26
C LYS A 294 -1.14 -54.24 15.47
N LYS A 295 -1.79 -53.07 15.49
CA LYS A 295 -2.75 -52.72 16.56
C LYS A 295 -4.04 -53.53 16.44
N ASP A 296 -4.49 -53.85 15.24
CA ASP A 296 -5.66 -54.69 15.01
C ASP A 296 -5.41 -56.18 15.30
N ASP A 297 -4.19 -56.67 15.04
CA ASP A 297 -3.78 -58.02 15.45
C ASP A 297 -3.66 -58.13 16.98
N VAL A 298 -3.13 -57.12 17.67
CA VAL A 298 -3.10 -57.09 19.15
C VAL A 298 -4.52 -57.04 19.73
N LYS A 299 -5.44 -56.27 19.15
CA LYS A 299 -6.86 -56.27 19.56
C LYS A 299 -7.55 -57.62 19.29
N LYS A 300 -7.26 -58.30 18.18
CA LYS A 300 -7.79 -59.64 17.90
C LYS A 300 -7.23 -60.71 18.85
N ASP A 301 -5.97 -60.60 19.23
CA ASP A 301 -5.35 -61.52 20.19
C ASP A 301 -5.84 -61.30 21.63
N ASP A 302 -6.17 -60.06 22.02
CA ASP A 302 -6.81 -59.77 23.31
C ASP A 302 -8.26 -60.29 23.35
N VAL A 303 -9.05 -60.12 22.29
CA VAL A 303 -10.43 -60.69 22.20
C VAL A 303 -10.40 -62.22 22.21
N LYS A 304 -9.45 -62.86 21.51
CA LYS A 304 -9.29 -64.33 21.57
C LYS A 304 -8.84 -64.85 22.94
N LYS A 305 -8.06 -64.07 23.70
CA LYS A 305 -7.67 -64.42 25.08
C LYS A 305 -8.83 -64.26 26.07
N GLU A 306 -9.72 -63.30 25.85
CA GLU A 306 -10.96 -63.17 26.64
C GLU A 306 -11.94 -64.31 26.35
N ASP A 307 -12.17 -64.66 25.07
CA ASP A 307 -13.03 -65.80 24.68
C ASP A 307 -12.49 -67.16 25.17
N ALA A 308 -11.17 -67.34 25.24
CA ALA A 308 -10.55 -68.54 25.78
C ALA A 308 -10.71 -68.63 27.31
N LYS A 309 -10.57 -67.51 28.03
CA LYS A 309 -10.81 -67.45 29.49
C LYS A 309 -12.27 -67.70 29.87
N ASP A 310 -13.22 -67.28 29.03
CA ASP A 310 -14.65 -67.49 29.29
C ASP A 310 -15.09 -68.94 29.00
N LYS A 311 -14.42 -69.64 28.08
CA LYS A 311 -14.59 -71.09 27.87
C LYS A 311 -14.01 -71.93 29.01
N ASP A 312 -12.82 -71.59 29.52
CA ASP A 312 -12.22 -72.29 30.67
C ASP A 312 -13.06 -72.12 31.95
N LYS A 313 -13.63 -70.93 32.19
CA LYS A 313 -14.54 -70.70 33.33
C LYS A 313 -15.86 -71.46 33.22
N LYS A 314 -16.38 -71.70 32.00
CA LYS A 314 -17.58 -72.54 31.80
C LYS A 314 -17.28 -74.01 32.01
N GLU A 315 -16.09 -74.50 31.61
CA GLU A 315 -15.69 -75.88 31.90
C GLU A 315 -15.45 -76.14 33.39
N GLU A 316 -14.85 -75.20 34.13
CA GLU A 316 -14.70 -75.34 35.59
C GLU A 316 -16.04 -75.36 36.33
N LYS A 317 -16.99 -74.48 35.98
CA LYS A 317 -18.33 -74.50 36.59
C LYS A 317 -19.10 -75.80 36.31
N SER A 318 -18.99 -76.34 35.10
CA SER A 318 -19.63 -77.63 34.76
C SER A 318 -19.02 -78.82 35.52
N LYS A 319 -17.74 -78.74 35.91
CA LYS A 319 -17.06 -79.78 36.70
C LYS A 319 -17.33 -79.66 38.21
N GLU A 320 -17.68 -78.48 38.71
CA GLU A 320 -18.14 -78.28 40.09
C GLU A 320 -19.59 -78.74 40.31
N GLU A 321 -20.52 -78.43 39.38
CA GLU A 321 -21.92 -78.89 39.49
C GLU A 321 -22.04 -80.43 39.45
N VAL A 322 -21.20 -81.13 38.68
CA VAL A 322 -21.18 -82.61 38.64
C VAL A 322 -20.59 -83.23 39.91
N LYS A 323 -19.83 -82.48 40.71
CA LYS A 323 -19.27 -82.97 41.99
C LYS A 323 -20.21 -82.75 43.17
N GLU A 324 -21.11 -81.77 43.14
CA GLU A 324 -22.12 -81.58 44.20
C GLU A 324 -23.28 -82.58 44.11
N ASP A 325 -23.68 -83.02 42.92
CA ASP A 325 -24.78 -84.00 42.75
C ASP A 325 -24.38 -85.46 43.10
N LYS A 326 -23.10 -85.74 43.34
CA LYS A 326 -22.61 -87.05 43.83
C LYS A 326 -22.39 -87.12 45.34
N LYS A 327 -22.80 -86.09 46.09
CA LYS A 327 -22.69 -86.02 47.56
C LYS A 327 -24.01 -85.74 48.28
N LYS A 328 -25.14 -86.11 47.68
CA LYS A 328 -26.42 -86.29 48.36
C LYS A 328 -26.80 -87.75 48.47
#